data_AF-A0A7S4FHF2-F1
#
_entry.id   AF-A0A7S4FHF2-F1
#
_cell.length_a   1.000
_cell.length_b   1.000
_cell.length_c   1.000
_cell.angle_alpha   90.00
_cell.angle_beta   90.00
_cell.angle_gamma   90.00
#
_symmetry.space_group_name_H-M   'P 1'
#
loop_
_entity.id
_entity.type
_entity.pdbx_description
1 polymer ?
#
loop_
_entity_poly.entity_id
_entity_poly.type
_entity_poly.pdbx_seq_one_letter_code
_entity_poly.pdbx_strand_id
1 'polypeptide(L)'
;EELGIPWGELAFMQTPQGKLYLNNASDVYPNFNFNLTHAGDWVLVVSDAYHIIGVDVMKVQCQPPVSNTADNVADFFDRFTCVFTAAEWKVIMQAIGPRDKLEQFYTFWTLKEAYLKAIGLALGFDLLRLEFTLRDWITDGKHRIATCHMDG
;
A
#
# COMPACT_ATOMS: atom_id res chain seq x y z
N GLU A 1 -13.66 21.89 -9.53
CA GLU A 1 -13.15 22.48 -10.78
C GLU A 1 -12.58 21.44 -11.74
N GLU A 2 -11.89 20.38 -11.29
CA GLU A 2 -11.42 19.28 -12.18
C GLU A 2 -12.55 18.41 -12.79
N LEU A 3 -13.55 18.02 -12.01
CA LEU A 3 -14.61 17.11 -12.48
C LEU A 3 -15.85 17.82 -13.05
N GLY A 4 -15.92 19.14 -12.95
CA GLY A 4 -17.12 19.90 -13.35
C GLY A 4 -18.37 19.67 -12.48
N ILE A 5 -18.25 18.92 -11.37
CA ILE A 5 -19.37 18.60 -10.47
C ILE A 5 -19.41 19.60 -9.30
N PRO A 6 -20.57 20.22 -9.01
CA PRO A 6 -20.75 21.05 -7.82
C PRO A 6 -20.52 20.27 -6.52
N TRP A 7 -19.99 20.93 -5.50
CA TRP A 7 -19.70 20.28 -4.20
C TRP A 7 -20.91 19.54 -3.59
N GLY A 8 -22.09 20.17 -3.64
CA GLY A 8 -23.32 19.59 -3.08
C GLY A 8 -23.89 18.41 -3.86
N GLU A 9 -23.33 18.12 -5.04
CA GLU A 9 -23.77 17.03 -5.91
C GLU A 9 -22.79 15.85 -5.90
N LEU A 10 -21.65 15.94 -5.23
CA LEU A 10 -20.70 14.83 -5.12
C LEU A 10 -21.35 13.64 -4.40
N ALA A 11 -21.49 12.52 -5.10
CA ALA A 11 -22.13 11.31 -4.59
C ALA A 11 -21.10 10.21 -4.34
N PHE A 12 -20.57 10.13 -3.12
CA PHE A 12 -19.65 9.07 -2.71
C PHE A 12 -20.41 7.79 -2.35
N MET A 13 -19.91 6.65 -2.84
CA MET A 13 -20.42 5.32 -2.55
C MET A 13 -19.27 4.37 -2.17
N GLN A 14 -19.62 3.19 -1.66
CA GLN A 14 -18.66 2.16 -1.27
C GLN A 14 -18.95 0.86 -2.02
N THR A 15 -17.91 0.16 -2.47
CA THR A 15 -18.03 -1.22 -2.92
C THR A 15 -18.39 -2.14 -1.74
N PRO A 16 -18.85 -3.39 -1.98
CA PRO A 16 -19.09 -4.36 -0.90
C PRO A 16 -17.88 -4.60 -0.01
N GLN A 17 -16.67 -4.43 -0.56
CA GLN A 17 -15.38 -4.56 0.15
C GLN A 17 -14.94 -3.26 0.84
N GLY A 18 -15.74 -2.20 0.78
CA GLY A 18 -15.49 -0.93 1.46
C GLY A 18 -14.66 0.09 0.68
N LYS A 19 -14.31 -0.16 -0.59
CA LYS A 19 -13.58 0.82 -1.41
C LYS A 19 -14.51 1.97 -1.81
N LEU A 20 -14.12 3.19 -1.48
CA LEU A 20 -14.85 4.40 -1.88
C LEU A 20 -14.70 4.68 -3.38
N TYR A 21 -15.78 5.12 -4.01
CA TYR A 21 -15.79 5.62 -5.39
C TYR A 21 -16.80 6.76 -5.54
N LEU A 22 -16.64 7.55 -6.60
CA LEU A 22 -17.56 8.62 -6.96
C LEU A 22 -18.60 8.07 -7.95
N ASN A 23 -19.87 8.02 -7.57
CA ASN A 23 -20.92 7.41 -8.38
C ASN A 23 -21.32 8.27 -9.59
N ASN A 24 -21.19 9.58 -9.48
CA ASN A 24 -21.48 10.53 -10.54
C ASN A 24 -20.22 11.08 -11.18
N ALA A 25 -19.24 10.22 -11.47
CA ALA A 25 -18.04 10.62 -12.21
C ALA A 25 -18.45 11.29 -13.54
N SER A 26 -17.75 12.37 -13.88
CA SER A 26 -18.00 13.17 -15.09
C SER A 26 -17.92 12.32 -16.36
N ASP A 27 -18.77 12.59 -17.35
CA ASP A 27 -18.70 11.97 -18.69
C ASP A 27 -17.33 12.16 -19.36
N VAL A 28 -16.59 13.20 -18.95
CA VAL A 28 -15.23 13.49 -19.43
C VAL A 28 -14.21 12.51 -18.84
N TYR A 29 -14.45 12.01 -17.63
CA TYR A 29 -13.55 11.11 -16.89
C TYR A 29 -14.33 9.89 -16.38
N PRO A 30 -14.78 9.00 -17.28
CA PRO A 30 -15.63 7.87 -16.92
C PRO A 30 -14.97 6.90 -15.94
N ASN A 31 -13.64 6.88 -15.91
CA ASN A 31 -12.83 6.01 -15.04
C ASN A 31 -12.16 6.77 -13.89
N PHE A 32 -12.63 7.99 -13.58
CA PHE A 32 -12.10 8.74 -12.45
C PHE A 32 -12.22 7.90 -11.17
N ASN A 33 -11.09 7.72 -10.50
CA ASN A 33 -11.04 7.03 -9.24
C ASN A 33 -10.03 7.69 -8.31
N PHE A 34 -10.25 7.48 -7.03
CA PHE A 34 -9.39 8.00 -5.98
C PHE A 34 -9.16 6.94 -4.93
N ASN A 35 -8.07 7.09 -4.19
CA ASN A 35 -7.78 6.27 -3.03
C ASN A 35 -7.19 7.13 -1.93
N LEU A 36 -7.43 6.73 -0.68
CA LEU A 36 -6.94 7.45 0.47
C LEU A 36 -6.38 6.49 1.51
N THR A 37 -5.43 6.99 2.27
CA THR A 37 -4.83 6.29 3.41
C THR A 37 -4.44 7.31 4.47
N HIS A 38 -4.29 6.86 5.70
CA HIS A 38 -3.76 7.68 6.77
C HIS A 38 -2.88 6.84 7.69
N ALA A 39 -1.80 7.43 8.21
CA ALA A 39 -1.00 6.82 9.26
C ALA A 39 -0.31 7.89 10.11
N GLY A 40 -0.49 7.80 11.43
CA GLY A 40 -0.01 8.82 12.35
C GLY A 40 -0.57 10.19 11.99
N ASP A 41 0.32 11.13 11.66
CA ASP A 41 0.01 12.54 11.39
C ASP A 41 -0.29 12.82 9.91
N TRP A 42 -0.29 11.78 9.06
CA TRP A 42 -0.41 11.90 7.61
C TRP A 42 -1.75 11.38 7.10
N VAL A 43 -2.36 12.14 6.18
CA VAL A 43 -3.46 11.70 5.32
C VAL A 43 -3.00 11.91 3.88
N LEU A 44 -3.11 10.88 3.05
CA LEU A 44 -2.83 10.94 1.63
C LEU A 44 -4.10 10.67 0.85
N VAL A 45 -4.29 11.45 -0.23
CA VAL A 45 -5.32 11.22 -1.22
C VAL A 45 -4.65 11.26 -2.59
N VAL A 46 -4.91 10.25 -3.40
CA VAL A 46 -4.49 10.19 -4.80
C VAL A 46 -5.72 10.04 -5.67
N SER A 47 -5.68 10.62 -6.86
CA SER A 47 -6.74 10.52 -7.88
C SER A 47 -6.13 10.39 -9.26
N ASP A 48 -6.74 9.59 -10.12
CA ASP A 48 -6.36 9.44 -11.53
C ASP A 48 -7.64 9.31 -12.36
N ALA A 49 -7.63 9.91 -13.55
CA ALA A 49 -8.78 9.95 -14.45
C ALA A 49 -8.96 8.65 -15.26
N TYR A 50 -7.91 7.83 -15.37
CA TYR A 50 -7.83 6.73 -16.32
C TYR A 50 -7.35 5.42 -15.69
N HIS A 51 -6.31 5.47 -14.85
CA HIS A 51 -5.70 4.29 -14.24
C HIS A 51 -6.33 3.99 -12.89
N ILE A 52 -6.47 2.71 -12.58
CA ILE A 52 -6.83 2.28 -11.23
C ILE A 52 -5.65 2.55 -10.30
N ILE A 53 -5.91 3.26 -9.21
CA ILE A 53 -4.88 3.62 -8.24
C ILE A 53 -5.22 3.17 -6.83
N GLY A 54 -4.17 2.93 -6.05
CA GLY A 54 -4.20 2.68 -4.62
C GLY A 54 -2.98 3.31 -3.98
N VAL A 55 -3.15 3.79 -2.75
CA VAL A 55 -2.08 4.42 -1.98
C VAL A 55 -2.06 3.84 -0.58
N ASP A 56 -0.87 3.60 -0.06
CA ASP A 56 -0.68 3.27 1.34
C ASP A 56 0.49 4.03 1.94
N VAL A 57 0.40 4.32 3.24
CA VAL A 57 1.42 5.00 4.01
C VAL A 57 1.52 4.33 5.36
N MET A 58 2.74 4.09 5.82
CA MET A 58 2.99 3.53 7.13
C MET A 58 4.11 4.29 7.80
N LYS A 59 3.94 4.58 9.09
CA LYS A 59 5.01 5.13 9.92
C LYS A 59 5.94 4.00 10.32
N VAL A 60 7.22 4.09 9.95
CA VAL A 60 8.24 3.15 10.42
C VAL A 60 8.37 3.32 11.93
N GLN A 61 7.87 2.35 12.69
CA GLN A 61 8.03 2.31 14.13
C GLN A 61 9.34 1.60 14.45
N CYS A 62 10.21 2.24 15.24
CA CYS A 62 11.50 1.67 15.63
C CYS A 62 11.37 0.51 16.65
N GLN A 63 10.17 0.27 17.17
CA GLN A 63 9.84 -0.83 18.08
C GLN A 63 8.53 -1.48 17.61
N PRO A 64 8.43 -2.82 17.60
CA PRO A 64 7.18 -3.51 17.34
C PRO A 64 6.10 -3.03 18.33
N PRO A 65 4.85 -2.79 17.89
CA PRO A 65 3.80 -2.23 18.75
C PRO A 65 3.35 -3.14 19.91
N VAL A 66 3.98 -4.31 20.09
CA VAL A 66 3.58 -5.34 21.06
C VAL A 66 4.79 -5.79 21.87
N SER A 67 5.23 -4.99 22.85
CA SER A 67 5.45 -5.39 24.25
C SER A 67 6.43 -4.45 24.99
N ASN A 68 6.28 -4.43 26.32
CA ASN A 68 7.17 -3.75 27.27
C ASN A 68 8.45 -4.58 27.58
N THR A 69 8.82 -5.50 26.70
CA THR A 69 10.06 -6.25 26.74
C THR A 69 10.76 -6.05 25.41
N ALA A 70 12.08 -6.23 25.37
CA ALA A 70 12.85 -6.11 24.13
C ALA A 70 12.52 -7.28 23.18
N ASP A 71 11.29 -7.33 22.66
CA ASP A 71 10.85 -8.33 21.71
C ASP A 71 11.63 -8.11 20.42
N ASN A 72 12.33 -9.15 20.01
CA ASN A 72 13.26 -9.13 18.92
C ASN A 72 12.51 -8.84 17.60
N VAL A 73 13.13 -8.10 16.68
CA VAL A 73 12.60 -7.91 15.32
C VAL A 73 12.31 -9.25 14.64
N ALA A 74 13.03 -10.31 15.01
CA ALA A 74 12.76 -11.67 14.58
C ALA A 74 11.35 -12.18 14.98
N ASP A 75 10.97 -12.05 16.25
CA ASP A 75 9.65 -12.50 16.73
C ASP A 75 8.51 -11.70 16.08
N PHE A 76 8.77 -10.42 15.78
CA PHE A 76 7.86 -9.62 14.97
C PHE A 76 7.71 -10.20 13.57
N PHE A 77 8.81 -10.49 12.86
CA PHE A 77 8.80 -11.04 11.51
C PHE A 77 8.16 -12.42 11.40
N ASP A 78 8.35 -13.29 12.41
CA ASP A 78 7.76 -14.63 12.41
C ASP A 78 6.23 -14.60 12.32
N ARG A 79 5.59 -13.56 12.86
CA ARG A 79 4.13 -13.36 12.78
C ARG A 79 3.62 -12.99 11.38
N PHE A 80 4.51 -12.55 10.49
CA PHE A 80 4.17 -12.09 9.13
C PHE A 80 4.72 -13.01 8.04
N THR A 81 5.13 -14.23 8.40
CA THR A 81 5.67 -15.21 7.45
C THR A 81 4.69 -15.56 6.33
N CYS A 82 3.38 -15.47 6.56
CA CYS A 82 2.33 -15.67 5.55
C CYS A 82 2.00 -14.42 4.70
N VAL A 83 2.73 -13.31 4.86
CA VAL A 83 2.46 -12.06 4.14
C VAL A 83 3.41 -11.84 2.98
N PHE A 84 4.67 -12.27 3.14
CA PHE A 84 5.73 -12.04 2.14
C PHE A 84 6.24 -13.35 1.56
N THR A 85 6.58 -13.31 0.27
CA THR A 85 7.18 -14.46 -0.40
C THR A 85 8.62 -14.66 0.06
N ALA A 86 9.20 -15.81 -0.28
CA ALA A 86 10.61 -16.09 0.01
C ALA A 86 11.55 -15.07 -0.65
N ALA A 87 11.22 -14.56 -1.84
CA ALA A 87 12.02 -13.55 -2.53
C ALA A 87 11.99 -12.20 -1.81
N GLU A 88 10.80 -11.77 -1.35
CA GLU A 88 10.63 -10.55 -0.57
C GLU A 88 11.34 -10.64 0.78
N TRP A 89 11.18 -11.75 1.51
CA TRP A 89 11.87 -12.00 2.77
C TRP A 89 13.39 -11.99 2.61
N LYS A 90 13.92 -12.51 1.51
CA LYS A 90 15.36 -12.44 1.21
C LYS A 90 15.84 -10.99 1.15
N VAL A 91 15.11 -10.10 0.49
CA VAL A 91 15.46 -8.68 0.41
C VAL A 91 15.35 -7.99 1.77
N ILE A 92 14.28 -8.27 2.53
CA ILE A 92 14.09 -7.73 3.88
C ILE A 92 15.26 -8.12 4.78
N MET A 93 15.65 -9.40 4.77
CA MET A 93 16.68 -9.94 5.66
C MET A 93 18.11 -9.59 5.25
N GLN A 94 18.34 -9.20 4.00
CA GLN A 94 19.63 -8.71 3.50
C GLN A 94 20.01 -7.32 4.03
N ALA A 95 19.06 -6.56 4.58
CA ALA A 95 19.37 -5.26 5.17
C ALA A 95 20.26 -5.41 6.43
N ILE A 96 21.15 -4.45 6.66
CA ILE A 96 22.25 -4.56 7.63
C ILE A 96 21.72 -4.45 9.07
N GLY A 97 21.00 -3.36 9.38
CA GLY A 97 20.51 -3.07 10.73
C GLY A 97 19.07 -3.55 10.99
N PRO A 98 18.67 -3.77 12.26
CA PRO A 98 17.27 -4.06 12.60
C PRO A 98 16.28 -2.99 12.10
N ARG A 99 16.69 -1.72 12.14
CA ARG A 99 15.90 -0.61 11.59
C ARG A 99 15.74 -0.71 10.08
N ASP A 100 16.82 -0.96 9.35
CA ASP A 100 16.78 -1.07 7.88
C ASP A 100 15.91 -2.26 7.45
N LYS A 101 15.94 -3.36 8.21
CA LYS A 101 15.04 -4.51 8.00
C LYS A 101 13.58 -4.12 8.20
N LEU A 102 13.27 -3.35 9.25
CA LEU A 102 11.92 -2.82 9.46
C LEU A 102 11.50 -1.86 8.35
N GLU A 103 12.40 -0.99 7.87
CA GLU A 103 12.12 -0.09 6.75
C GLU A 103 11.78 -0.87 5.47
N GLN A 104 12.52 -1.94 5.17
CA GLN A 104 12.22 -2.82 4.03
C GLN A 104 10.91 -3.59 4.23
N PHE A 105 10.66 -4.11 5.44
CA PHE A 105 9.39 -4.75 5.79
C PHE A 105 8.21 -3.82 5.51
N TYR A 106 8.26 -2.59 6.03
CA TYR A 106 7.18 -1.62 5.83
C TYR A 106 7.07 -1.18 4.37
N THR A 107 8.17 -1.15 3.61
CA THR A 107 8.14 -0.89 2.17
C THR A 107 7.35 -1.97 1.41
N PHE A 108 7.62 -3.26 1.68
CA PHE A 108 6.85 -4.33 1.04
C PHE A 108 5.40 -4.37 1.52
N TRP A 109 5.16 -4.10 2.81
CA TRP A 109 3.82 -4.01 3.36
C TRP A 109 2.98 -2.94 2.65
N THR A 110 3.50 -1.72 2.55
CA THR A 110 2.78 -0.60 1.91
C THR A 110 2.57 -0.86 0.42
N LEU A 111 3.50 -1.52 -0.28
CA LEU A 111 3.32 -1.93 -1.67
C LEU A 111 2.14 -2.91 -1.85
N LYS A 112 2.08 -3.95 -1.01
CA LYS A 112 0.97 -4.94 -1.04
C LYS A 112 -0.36 -4.28 -0.71
N GLU A 113 -0.43 -3.49 0.36
CA GLU A 113 -1.64 -2.77 0.75
C GLU A 113 -2.10 -1.77 -0.32
N ALA A 114 -1.18 -1.00 -0.91
CA ALA A 114 -1.50 -0.07 -1.99
C ALA A 114 -2.08 -0.82 -3.20
N TYR A 115 -1.52 -1.98 -3.56
CA TYR A 115 -2.05 -2.80 -4.65
C TYR A 115 -3.43 -3.37 -4.35
N LEU A 116 -3.66 -3.93 -3.14
CA LEU A 116 -4.97 -4.42 -2.73
C LEU A 116 -6.03 -3.31 -2.74
N LYS A 117 -5.68 -2.12 -2.24
CA LYS A 117 -6.53 -0.91 -2.31
C LYS A 117 -6.82 -0.49 -3.75
N ALA A 118 -5.86 -0.64 -4.66
CA ALA A 118 -6.05 -0.38 -6.07
C ALA A 118 -7.11 -1.32 -6.66
N ILE A 119 -6.99 -2.62 -6.45
CA ILE A 119 -7.95 -3.60 -7.01
C ILE A 119 -9.26 -3.71 -6.21
N GLY A 120 -9.34 -3.08 -5.03
CA GLY A 120 -10.53 -3.10 -4.18
C GLY A 120 -10.75 -4.42 -3.45
N LEU A 121 -9.68 -5.20 -3.25
CA LEU A 121 -9.71 -6.41 -2.43
C LEU A 121 -9.30 -6.07 -1.00
N ALA A 122 -9.89 -6.78 -0.03
CA ALA A 122 -9.69 -6.55 1.39
C ALA A 122 -9.25 -7.85 2.10
N LEU A 123 -9.37 -7.86 3.43
CA LEU A 123 -9.06 -8.96 4.34
C LEU A 123 -9.52 -10.32 3.77
N GLY A 124 -8.60 -11.28 3.72
CA GLY A 124 -8.84 -12.63 3.18
C GLY A 124 -8.20 -12.89 1.82
N PHE A 125 -7.61 -11.89 1.17
CA PHE A 125 -6.73 -12.11 0.04
C PHE A 125 -5.42 -12.79 0.49
N ASP A 126 -5.01 -13.83 -0.21
CA ASP A 126 -3.72 -14.49 0.03
C ASP A 126 -2.58 -13.62 -0.50
N LEU A 127 -1.91 -12.90 0.42
CA LEU A 127 -0.82 -11.98 0.12
C LEU A 127 0.42 -12.67 -0.46
N LEU A 128 0.55 -14.00 -0.32
CA LEU A 128 1.62 -14.77 -0.96
C LEU A 128 1.44 -14.90 -2.47
N ARG A 129 0.23 -14.63 -3.00
CA ARG A 129 0.00 -14.56 -4.45
C ARG A 129 0.62 -13.32 -5.09
N LEU A 130 1.01 -12.33 -4.29
CA LEU A 130 1.67 -11.11 -4.78
C LEU A 130 3.15 -11.19 -4.47
N GLU A 131 3.99 -11.00 -5.47
CA GLU A 131 5.42 -10.86 -5.27
C GLU A 131 5.91 -9.53 -5.86
N PHE A 132 6.43 -8.66 -5.00
CA PHE A 132 7.05 -7.42 -5.42
C PHE A 132 8.55 -7.57 -5.62
N THR A 133 9.03 -7.06 -6.76
CA THR A 133 10.45 -6.85 -7.01
C THR A 133 10.74 -5.35 -6.99
N LEU A 134 11.60 -4.92 -6.08
CA LEU A 134 12.07 -3.54 -6.04
C LEU A 134 13.12 -3.32 -7.15
N ARG A 135 12.94 -2.28 -7.97
CA ARG A 135 13.96 -1.81 -8.89
C ARG A 135 14.90 -0.82 -8.18
N ASP A 136 16.00 -0.52 -8.87
CA ASP A 136 16.93 0.51 -8.43
C ASP A 136 16.21 1.86 -8.30
N TRP A 137 16.78 2.72 -7.45
CA TRP A 137 16.34 4.10 -7.33
C TRP A 137 16.37 4.76 -8.70
N ILE A 138 15.31 5.50 -9.01
CA ILE A 138 15.35 6.42 -10.14
C ILE A 138 16.46 7.43 -9.83
N THR A 139 17.04 8.03 -10.87
CA THR A 139 18.21 8.94 -10.84
C THR A 139 18.15 10.07 -9.80
N ASP A 140 16.99 10.35 -9.20
CA ASP A 140 16.84 11.32 -8.11
C ASP A 140 17.19 10.81 -6.71
N GLY A 141 17.42 9.50 -6.53
CA GLY A 141 17.72 8.88 -5.23
C GLY A 141 16.59 9.00 -4.20
N LYS A 142 15.38 9.36 -4.63
CA LYS A 142 14.20 9.63 -3.79
C LYS A 142 13.00 8.79 -4.16
N HIS A 143 12.93 8.30 -5.40
CA HIS A 143 11.84 7.45 -5.87
C HIS A 143 12.37 6.07 -6.26
N ARG A 144 11.59 5.04 -5.94
CA ARG A 144 11.83 3.67 -6.39
C ARG A 144 10.60 3.17 -7.13
N ILE A 145 10.85 2.36 -8.13
CA ILE A 145 9.78 1.63 -8.83
C ILE A 145 9.79 0.19 -8.31
N ALA A 146 8.61 -0.36 -8.07
CA ALA A 146 8.45 -1.78 -7.82
C ALA A 146 7.55 -2.39 -8.91
N THR A 147 7.77 -3.65 -9.24
CA THR A 147 6.88 -4.43 -10.10
C THR A 147 6.27 -5.57 -9.31
N CYS A 148 4.95 -5.73 -9.41
CA CYS A 148 4.23 -6.85 -8.81
C CYS A 148 4.02 -7.96 -9.83
N HIS A 149 4.33 -9.20 -9.48
CA HIS A 149 3.80 -10.39 -10.12
C HIS A 149 2.62 -10.90 -9.30
N MET A 150 1.55 -11.37 -9.95
CA MET A 150 0.41 -11.98 -9.28
C MET A 150 0.15 -13.36 -9.87
N ASP A 151 0.21 -14.39 -9.02
CA ASP A 151 -0.10 -15.76 -9.42
C ASP A 151 -1.62 -15.90 -9.70
N GLY A 152 -1.95 -16.52 -10.83
CA GLY A 152 -3.32 -16.68 -11.36
C GLY A 152 -4.21 -17.59 -10.55
#